data_AF-A0A9P8JRI7-F1
#
_entry.id   AF-A0A9P8JRI7-F1
#
_cell.length_a   1.000
_cell.length_b   1.000
_cell.length_c   1.000
_cell.angle_alpha   90.00
_cell.angle_beta   90.00
_cell.angle_gamma   90.00
#
_symmetry.space_group_name_H-M   'P 1'
#
loop_
_entity.id
_entity.type
_entity.pdbx_description
1 polymer ?
#
loop_
_entity_poly.entity_id
_entity_poly.type
_entity_poly.pdbx_seq_one_letter_code
_entity_poly.pdbx_strand_id
1 'polypeptide(L)'
;MLRITLERVNPKHIHTVCLSPIHALGIMHLRWAGSGAYGEAYASRNPVWYRLKVLKLGIISPYNEGRLSKRQIQLFEKILADYLLSFSRTLMKLDLSWLGEAGPNPFIAEEGHQSIKLTKSWNRLEELRLINVVMNRSTSNITQLAPNIRKLAIAGGTANAGDQVVRKHWEGGQGQKPESQDNKNASWMSSRDVRVSAIPESLFQHHLA
;
A
#
# COMPACT_ATOMS: atom_id res chain seq x y z
N MET A 1 -4.90 6.88 -14.84
CA MET A 1 -6.37 7.02 -14.94
C MET A 1 -7.16 6.36 -13.80
N LEU A 2 -6.70 5.27 -13.16
CA LEU A 2 -7.48 4.53 -12.14
C LEU A 2 -8.02 5.38 -10.98
N ARG A 3 -7.18 6.23 -10.36
CA ARG A 3 -7.58 7.09 -9.23
C ARG A 3 -8.80 7.95 -9.58
N ILE A 4 -8.68 8.72 -10.66
CA ILE A 4 -9.71 9.65 -11.12
C ILE A 4 -10.99 8.88 -11.45
N THR A 5 -10.89 7.72 -12.09
CA THR A 5 -12.07 6.87 -12.38
C THR A 5 -12.77 6.43 -11.09
N LEU A 6 -12.02 5.96 -10.08
CA LEU A 6 -12.60 5.54 -8.80
C LEU A 6 -13.25 6.72 -8.05
N GLU A 7 -12.69 7.91 -8.13
CA GLU A 7 -13.24 9.12 -7.52
C GLU A 7 -14.50 9.62 -8.24
N ARG A 8 -14.53 9.55 -9.58
CA ARG A 8 -15.70 9.94 -10.38
C ARG A 8 -16.87 8.98 -10.24
N VAL A 9 -16.61 7.67 -10.33
CA VAL A 9 -17.65 6.64 -10.18
C VAL A 9 -18.10 6.52 -8.72
N ASN A 10 -17.19 6.74 -7.78
CA ASN A 10 -17.42 6.68 -6.34
C ASN A 10 -18.25 5.46 -5.86
N PRO A 11 -17.88 4.23 -6.24
CA PRO A 11 -18.69 3.05 -6.00
C PRO A 11 -18.85 2.76 -4.51
N LYS A 12 -20.09 2.66 -4.03
CA LYS A 12 -20.44 2.58 -2.60
C LYS A 12 -19.86 1.37 -1.86
N HIS A 13 -19.59 0.28 -2.58
CA HIS A 13 -19.26 -1.03 -2.01
C HIS A 13 -17.78 -1.42 -2.16
N ILE A 14 -16.91 -0.53 -2.64
CA ILE A 14 -15.48 -0.82 -2.68
C ILE A 14 -14.87 -0.63 -1.29
N HIS A 15 -14.50 -1.76 -0.69
CA HIS A 15 -13.80 -1.83 0.59
C HIS A 15 -12.40 -2.43 0.47
N THR A 16 -12.09 -3.06 -0.66
CA THR A 16 -10.84 -3.78 -0.89
C THR A 16 -10.18 -3.27 -2.17
N VAL A 17 -8.90 -2.95 -2.06
CA VAL A 17 -8.04 -2.64 -3.21
C VAL A 17 -6.86 -3.59 -3.21
N CYS A 18 -6.61 -4.21 -4.36
CA CYS A 18 -5.46 -5.07 -4.61
C CYS A 18 -4.66 -4.51 -5.78
N LEU A 19 -3.39 -4.20 -5.54
CA LEU A 19 -2.46 -3.65 -6.53
C LEU A 19 -1.20 -4.52 -6.51
N SER A 20 -1.19 -5.55 -7.35
CA SER A 20 -0.06 -6.49 -7.43
C SER A 20 -0.01 -7.15 -8.81
N PRO A 21 1.13 -7.09 -9.53
CA PRO A 21 2.30 -6.26 -9.23
C PRO A 21 2.01 -4.77 -9.53
N ILE A 22 2.58 -3.87 -8.75
CA ILE A 22 2.58 -2.42 -9.03
C ILE A 22 4.00 -1.87 -9.00
N HIS A 23 4.35 -1.07 -10.01
CA HIS A 23 5.63 -0.36 -10.03
C HIS A 23 5.64 0.73 -8.95
N ALA A 24 6.79 1.01 -8.33
CA ALA A 24 6.95 2.07 -7.33
C ALA A 24 6.35 3.42 -7.78
N LEU A 25 6.61 3.82 -9.03
CA LEU A 25 6.04 5.04 -9.63
C LEU A 25 4.50 4.99 -9.78
N GLY A 26 3.92 3.80 -9.89
CA GLY A 26 2.46 3.60 -9.97
C GLY A 26 1.73 4.07 -8.71
N ILE A 27 2.35 3.95 -7.53
CA ILE A 27 1.80 4.46 -6.27
C ILE A 27 1.65 5.98 -6.31
N MET A 28 2.56 6.70 -6.97
CA MET A 28 2.48 8.16 -7.11
C MET A 28 1.20 8.60 -7.83
N HIS A 29 0.73 7.82 -8.81
CA HIS A 29 -0.50 8.10 -9.55
C HIS A 29 -1.78 7.72 -8.79
N LEU A 30 -1.65 7.02 -7.66
CA LEU A 30 -2.77 6.60 -6.81
C LEU A 30 -2.88 7.43 -5.52
N ARG A 31 -1.96 8.37 -5.31
CA ARG A 31 -2.03 9.34 -4.21
C ARG A 31 -3.28 10.21 -4.38
N TRP A 32 -4.15 10.16 -3.39
CA TRP A 32 -5.43 10.91 -3.39
C TRP A 32 -5.50 11.99 -2.30
N ALA A 33 -4.59 11.97 -1.31
CA ALA A 33 -4.55 12.94 -0.21
C ALA A 33 -3.21 13.72 -0.18
N GLY A 34 -3.30 15.03 0.07
CA GLY A 34 -2.18 15.95 0.28
C GLY A 34 -1.76 16.80 -0.94
N SER A 35 -0.89 17.78 -0.69
CA SER A 35 -0.31 18.68 -1.69
C SER A 35 0.55 17.87 -2.69
N GLY A 36 0.01 17.57 -3.86
CA GLY A 36 0.67 16.75 -4.89
C GLY A 36 -0.12 15.54 -5.40
N ALA A 37 -1.40 15.39 -5.04
CA ALA A 37 -2.30 14.47 -5.74
C ALA A 37 -2.51 14.96 -7.19
N TYR A 38 -1.75 14.42 -8.13
CA TYR A 38 -1.77 14.87 -9.53
C TYR A 38 -3.15 14.67 -10.18
N GLY A 39 -3.67 15.72 -10.79
CA GLY A 39 -4.94 15.73 -11.52
C GLY A 39 -6.14 16.10 -10.65
N GLU A 40 -7.04 16.90 -11.22
CA GLU A 40 -8.31 17.24 -10.61
C GLU A 40 -9.20 16.00 -10.50
N ALA A 41 -9.65 15.75 -9.28
CA ALA A 41 -10.83 14.95 -9.05
C ALA A 41 -11.81 15.84 -8.32
N TYR A 42 -13.10 15.74 -8.68
CA TYR A 42 -14.15 16.39 -7.92
C TYR A 42 -14.00 15.99 -6.46
N ALA A 43 -13.83 16.98 -5.58
CA ALA A 43 -13.81 16.77 -4.15
C ALA A 43 -15.20 16.26 -3.72
N SER A 44 -15.42 14.95 -3.87
CA SER A 44 -16.59 14.29 -3.34
C SER A 44 -16.58 14.49 -1.83
N ARG A 45 -17.75 14.78 -1.24
CA ARG A 45 -17.90 14.84 0.23
C ARG A 45 -17.60 13.49 0.89
N ASN A 46 -17.66 12.40 0.13
CA ASN A 46 -17.34 11.05 0.59
C ASN A 46 -16.45 10.32 -0.45
N PRO A 47 -15.13 10.61 -0.46
CA PRO A 47 -14.18 9.92 -1.32
C PRO A 47 -14.19 8.40 -1.09
N VAL A 48 -14.17 7.64 -2.18
CA VAL A 48 -14.10 6.17 -2.15
C VAL A 48 -12.98 5.64 -1.24
N TRP A 49 -11.88 6.37 -1.16
CA TRP A 49 -10.70 6.03 -0.37
C TRP A 49 -10.97 5.94 1.14
N TYR A 50 -11.91 6.73 1.68
CA TYR A 50 -12.28 6.62 3.10
C TYR A 50 -13.09 5.36 3.43
N ARG A 51 -13.63 4.67 2.42
CA ARG A 51 -14.37 3.41 2.62
C ARG A 51 -13.46 2.18 2.56
N LEU A 52 -12.19 2.34 2.17
CA LEU A 52 -11.26 1.24 2.09
C LEU A 52 -10.94 0.68 3.48
N LYS A 53 -11.11 -0.63 3.59
CA LYS A 53 -10.84 -1.45 4.77
C LYS A 53 -9.66 -2.39 4.53
N VAL A 54 -9.46 -2.85 3.31
CA VAL A 54 -8.41 -3.80 2.95
C VAL A 54 -7.56 -3.23 1.83
N LEU A 55 -6.26 -3.19 2.05
CA LEU A 55 -5.27 -2.78 1.07
C LEU A 55 -4.23 -3.88 0.92
N LYS A 56 -4.08 -4.38 -0.31
CA LYS A 56 -3.04 -5.33 -0.69
C LYS A 56 -2.13 -4.70 -1.72
N LEU A 57 -0.85 -4.62 -1.42
CA LEU A 57 0.19 -4.03 -2.28
C LEU A 57 1.29 -5.07 -2.53
N GLY A 58 1.53 -5.36 -3.80
CA GLY A 58 2.74 -6.07 -4.27
C GLY A 58 3.59 -5.12 -5.07
N ILE A 59 4.53 -4.45 -4.42
CA ILE A 59 5.33 -3.38 -5.02
C ILE A 59 6.59 -3.99 -5.62
N ILE A 60 6.83 -3.76 -6.91
CA ILE A 60 8.11 -4.08 -7.54
C ILE A 60 9.19 -3.23 -6.89
N SER A 61 10.16 -3.90 -6.27
CA SER A 61 11.18 -3.27 -5.44
C SER A 61 11.98 -2.23 -6.25
N PRO A 62 12.02 -0.96 -5.80
CA PRO A 62 12.86 0.06 -6.40
C PRO A 62 14.32 -0.02 -5.91
N TYR A 63 14.63 -0.93 -4.97
CA TYR A 63 15.90 -0.98 -4.25
C TYR A 63 17.00 -1.78 -4.96
N ASN A 64 16.73 -2.33 -6.14
CA ASN A 64 17.74 -2.98 -6.97
C ASN A 64 18.86 -1.98 -7.31
N GLU A 65 20.11 -2.40 -7.13
CA GLU A 65 21.29 -1.58 -7.40
C GLU A 65 21.26 -0.99 -8.82
N GLY A 66 21.55 0.31 -8.93
CA GLY A 66 21.69 1.03 -10.20
C GLY A 66 20.39 1.49 -10.87
N ARG A 67 19.19 1.12 -10.38
CA ARG A 67 17.93 1.48 -11.05
C ARG A 67 17.42 2.88 -10.73
N LEU A 68 17.64 3.36 -9.50
CA LEU A 68 17.20 4.68 -9.04
C LEU A 68 18.30 5.38 -8.24
N SER A 69 18.38 6.70 -8.36
CA SER A 69 19.22 7.54 -7.51
C SER A 69 18.69 7.60 -6.06
N LYS A 70 19.57 7.91 -5.10
CA LYS A 70 19.22 8.08 -3.68
C LYS A 70 18.05 9.07 -3.47
N ARG A 71 18.01 10.17 -4.24
CA ARG A 71 16.93 11.17 -4.16
C ARG A 71 15.58 10.61 -4.64
N GLN A 72 15.58 9.79 -5.69
CA GLN A 72 14.37 9.15 -6.20
C GLN A 72 13.82 8.11 -5.21
N ILE A 73 14.71 7.37 -4.55
CA ILE A 73 14.33 6.42 -3.49
C ILE A 73 13.69 7.18 -2.31
N GLN A 74 14.32 8.25 -1.82
CA GLN A 74 13.76 9.08 -0.75
C GLN A 74 12.39 9.70 -1.11
N LEU A 75 12.25 10.17 -2.36
CA LEU A 75 10.98 10.71 -2.84
C LEU A 75 9.90 9.62 -2.87
N PHE A 76 10.22 8.44 -3.40
CA PHE A 76 9.30 7.30 -3.42
C PHE A 76 8.86 6.91 -2.01
N GLU A 77 9.80 6.80 -1.07
CA GLU A 77 9.52 6.47 0.32
C GLU A 77 8.57 7.46 0.99
N LYS A 78 8.80 8.76 0.76
CA LYS A 78 7.91 9.81 1.26
C LYS A 78 6.50 9.67 0.66
N ILE A 79 6.41 9.40 -0.64
CA ILE A 79 5.12 9.22 -1.31
C ILE A 79 4.41 7.96 -0.80
N LEU A 80 5.13 6.87 -0.61
CA LEU A 80 4.58 5.64 -0.08
C LEU A 80 4.09 5.83 1.38
N ALA A 81 4.86 6.52 2.22
CA ALA A 81 4.45 6.87 3.56
C ALA A 81 3.17 7.71 3.55
N ASP A 82 3.13 8.79 2.77
CA ASP A 82 1.94 9.64 2.62
C ASP A 82 0.73 8.85 2.12
N TYR A 83 0.94 7.96 1.14
CA TYR A 83 -0.10 7.09 0.59
C TYR A 83 -0.66 6.16 1.66
N LEU A 84 0.20 5.44 2.40
CA LEU A 84 -0.24 4.56 3.48
C LEU A 84 -0.94 5.34 4.60
N LEU A 85 -0.38 6.47 5.04
CA LEU A 85 -0.95 7.32 6.08
C LEU A 85 -2.34 7.86 5.73
N SER A 86 -2.67 7.98 4.43
CA SER A 86 -4.01 8.39 4.01
C SER A 86 -5.11 7.40 4.47
N PHE A 87 -4.75 6.15 4.74
CA PHE A 87 -5.67 5.09 5.16
C PHE A 87 -5.62 4.78 6.66
N SER A 88 -4.81 5.50 7.45
CA SER A 88 -4.55 5.14 8.86
C SER A 88 -5.80 5.08 9.74
N ARG A 89 -6.86 5.82 9.37
CA ARG A 89 -8.15 5.88 10.09
C ARG A 89 -9.18 4.84 9.63
N THR A 90 -8.95 4.18 8.50
CA THR A 90 -9.99 3.38 7.82
C THR A 90 -9.60 1.93 7.63
N LEU A 91 -8.30 1.68 7.43
CA LEU A 91 -7.77 0.37 7.13
C LEU A 91 -7.89 -0.59 8.30
N MET A 92 -8.42 -1.78 8.04
CA MET A 92 -8.48 -2.92 8.94
C MET A 92 -7.44 -3.98 8.60
N LYS A 93 -7.07 -4.10 7.32
CA LYS A 93 -6.08 -5.06 6.85
C LYS A 93 -5.09 -4.42 5.88
N LEU A 94 -3.80 -4.57 6.16
CA LEU A 94 -2.70 -4.22 5.28
C LEU A 94 -1.90 -5.47 4.92
N ASP A 95 -1.81 -5.77 3.63
CA ASP A 95 -0.86 -6.74 3.09
C ASP A 95 0.11 -5.98 2.18
N LEU A 96 1.39 -5.91 2.58
CA LEU A 96 2.44 -5.24 1.83
C LEU A 96 3.54 -6.24 1.54
N SER A 97 3.88 -6.37 0.26
CA SER A 97 4.93 -7.26 -0.22
C SER A 97 5.85 -6.52 -1.17
N TRP A 98 7.16 -6.68 -0.96
CA TRP A 98 8.18 -6.24 -1.90
C TRP A 98 8.50 -7.38 -2.86
N LEU A 99 8.41 -7.12 -4.17
CA LEU A 99 8.71 -8.09 -5.22
C LEU A 99 10.11 -7.82 -5.77
N GLY A 100 11.03 -8.78 -5.65
CA GLY A 100 12.45 -8.59 -5.95
C GLY A 100 13.25 -8.36 -4.68
N GLU A 101 14.09 -7.32 -4.65
CA GLU A 101 14.89 -6.98 -3.48
C GLU A 101 14.04 -6.62 -2.26
N ALA A 102 14.57 -6.93 -1.07
CA ALA A 102 13.93 -6.60 0.19
C ALA A 102 13.75 -5.08 0.33
N GLY A 103 12.57 -4.65 0.75
CA GLY A 103 12.29 -3.24 1.00
C GLY A 103 12.16 -2.92 2.50
N PRO A 104 12.08 -1.63 2.87
CA PRO A 104 11.99 -1.24 4.27
C PRO A 104 10.65 -1.63 4.89
N ASN A 105 10.66 -1.78 6.22
CA ASN A 105 9.46 -1.91 7.02
C ASN A 105 8.87 -0.51 7.32
N PRO A 106 7.67 -0.16 6.81
CA PRO A 106 7.13 1.20 6.96
C PRO A 106 6.76 1.58 8.41
N PHE A 107 6.66 0.60 9.32
CA PHE A 107 6.35 0.84 10.73
C PHE A 107 7.58 1.07 11.60
N ILE A 108 8.79 0.97 11.02
CA ILE A 108 10.03 1.06 11.78
C ILE A 108 10.93 2.11 11.14
N ALA A 109 11.48 2.98 11.97
CA ALA A 109 12.42 4.00 11.53
C ALA A 109 13.83 3.40 11.50
N GLU A 110 14.47 3.40 10.34
CA GLU A 110 15.87 2.98 10.20
C GLU A 110 16.77 4.13 9.77
N GLU A 111 18.04 4.03 10.16
CA GLU A 111 19.13 4.87 9.66
C GLU A 111 19.35 4.58 8.17
N GLY A 112 18.70 5.35 7.30
CA GLY A 112 18.79 5.21 5.85
C GLY A 112 17.45 5.40 5.13
N HIS A 113 16.36 4.95 5.77
CA HIS A 113 14.99 4.99 5.25
C HIS A 113 14.08 5.88 6.10
N GLN A 114 14.60 7.00 6.62
CA GLN A 114 13.84 7.90 7.51
C GLN A 114 12.55 8.45 6.87
N SER A 115 12.48 8.47 5.54
CA SER A 115 11.31 8.94 4.78
C SER A 115 10.11 8.01 4.84
N ILE A 116 10.29 6.70 5.05
CA ILE A 116 9.18 5.74 5.08
C ILE A 116 8.67 5.47 6.51
N LYS A 117 8.69 6.47 7.39
CA LYS A 117 8.23 6.31 8.77
C LYS A 117 6.75 6.64 8.91
N LEU A 118 5.93 5.65 9.24
CA LEU A 118 4.55 5.89 9.66
C LEU A 118 4.53 6.46 11.09
N THR A 119 3.92 7.65 11.25
CA THR A 119 3.88 8.38 12.53
C THR A 119 2.49 8.49 13.14
N LYS A 120 1.43 8.20 12.37
CA LYS A 120 0.05 8.24 12.87
C LYS A 120 -0.37 6.91 13.47
N SER A 121 -1.28 6.98 14.42
CA SER A 121 -1.97 5.80 14.94
C SER A 121 -2.89 5.16 13.88
N TRP A 122 -2.94 3.83 13.92
CA TRP A 122 -3.67 2.88 13.09
C TRP A 122 -4.68 2.10 13.94
N ASN A 123 -5.53 2.82 14.68
CA ASN A 123 -6.48 2.23 15.64
C ASN A 123 -7.47 1.21 15.06
N ARG A 124 -7.65 1.15 13.73
CA ARG A 124 -8.54 0.16 13.10
C ARG A 124 -7.81 -1.03 12.52
N LEU A 125 -6.48 -1.01 12.47
CA LEU A 125 -5.68 -2.06 11.85
C LEU A 125 -5.67 -3.30 12.75
N GLU A 126 -6.27 -4.38 12.24
CA GLU A 126 -6.40 -5.67 12.93
C GLU A 126 -5.48 -6.72 12.32
N GLU A 127 -5.20 -6.64 11.02
CA GLU A 127 -4.33 -7.57 10.30
C GLU A 127 -3.21 -6.82 9.56
N LEU A 128 -1.97 -7.13 9.89
CA LEU A 128 -0.78 -6.63 9.20
C LEU A 128 0.04 -7.81 8.67
N ARG A 129 0.29 -7.80 7.37
CA ARG A 129 1.20 -8.71 6.70
C ARG A 129 2.25 -7.91 5.95
N LEU A 130 3.51 -8.15 6.29
CA LEU A 130 4.69 -7.56 5.65
C LEU A 130 5.53 -8.71 5.10
N ILE A 131 5.82 -8.69 3.80
CA ILE A 131 6.56 -9.75 3.11
C ILE A 131 7.78 -9.17 2.42
N ASN A 132 8.90 -9.88 2.54
CA ASN A 132 10.18 -9.50 1.94
C ASN A 132 10.64 -8.10 2.42
N VAL A 133 10.51 -7.87 3.74
CA VAL A 133 11.00 -6.64 4.37
C VAL A 133 12.38 -6.86 4.97
N VAL A 134 13.18 -5.81 5.02
CA VAL A 134 14.41 -5.77 5.82
C VAL A 134 14.00 -5.99 7.28
N MET A 135 14.57 -7.03 7.90
CA MET A 135 14.27 -7.41 9.27
C MET A 135 15.14 -6.63 10.25
N ASN A 136 14.51 -5.97 11.21
CA ASN A 136 15.19 -5.39 12.36
C ASN A 136 14.68 -5.99 13.67
N ARG A 137 15.41 -5.71 14.76
CA ARG A 137 15.26 -6.42 16.03
C ARG A 137 14.05 -5.99 16.88
N SER A 138 13.36 -4.89 16.57
CA SER A 138 12.25 -4.41 17.41
C SER A 138 10.95 -4.10 16.67
N THR A 139 9.97 -4.99 16.85
CA THR A 139 8.59 -4.77 16.40
C THR A 139 7.74 -3.96 17.40
N SER A 140 8.34 -3.42 18.47
CA SER A 140 7.61 -2.69 19.53
C SER A 140 6.84 -1.48 19.02
N ASN A 141 7.34 -0.83 17.96
CA ASN A 141 6.69 0.34 17.37
C ASN A 141 5.37 -0.02 16.66
N ILE A 142 5.24 -1.26 16.17
CA ILE A 142 4.02 -1.72 15.48
C ILE A 142 2.86 -1.75 16.47
N THR A 143 3.04 -2.29 17.67
CA THR A 143 1.97 -2.40 18.66
C THR A 143 1.60 -1.04 19.26
N GLN A 144 2.53 -0.09 19.33
CA GLN A 144 2.24 1.30 19.70
C GLN A 144 1.40 2.02 18.63
N LEU A 145 1.75 1.84 17.35
CA LEU A 145 1.05 2.49 16.24
C LEU A 145 -0.29 1.81 15.92
N ALA A 146 -0.37 0.49 16.05
CA ALA A 146 -1.55 -0.32 15.75
C ALA A 146 -1.96 -1.14 16.99
N PRO A 147 -2.59 -0.51 18.00
CA PRO A 147 -2.88 -1.15 19.28
C PRO A 147 -3.91 -2.29 19.18
N ASN A 148 -4.73 -2.31 18.14
CA ASN A 148 -5.78 -3.31 17.94
C ASN A 148 -5.37 -4.47 17.01
N ILE A 149 -4.07 -4.62 16.77
CA ILE A 149 -3.56 -5.68 15.89
C ILE A 149 -3.79 -7.07 16.51
N ARG A 150 -4.41 -7.96 15.73
CA ARG A 150 -4.72 -9.35 16.13
C ARG A 150 -3.88 -10.36 15.34
N LYS A 151 -3.55 -10.03 14.09
CA LYS A 151 -2.72 -10.87 13.23
C LYS A 151 -1.55 -10.07 12.70
N LEU A 152 -0.34 -10.51 13.03
CA LEU A 152 0.90 -9.92 12.55
C LEU A 152 1.75 -11.01 11.89
N ALA A 153 2.04 -10.85 10.60
CA ALA A 153 2.96 -11.70 9.88
C ALA A 153 4.05 -10.83 9.25
N ILE A 154 5.31 -11.06 9.62
CA ILE A 154 6.45 -10.38 9.02
C ILE A 154 7.37 -11.46 8.48
N ALA A 155 7.59 -11.47 7.16
CA ALA A 155 8.52 -12.37 6.50
C ALA A 155 9.71 -11.55 5.99
N GLY A 156 10.91 -11.96 6.39
CA GLY A 156 12.13 -11.23 6.08
C GLY A 156 12.56 -11.51 4.65
N GLY A 157 13.08 -10.49 3.98
CA GLY A 157 13.86 -10.70 2.77
C GLY A 157 15.27 -11.11 3.15
N THR A 158 15.74 -12.26 2.67
CA THR A 158 17.16 -12.60 2.79
C THR A 158 17.92 -11.88 1.68
N ALA A 159 18.86 -11.00 2.06
CA ALA A 159 19.99 -10.72 1.17
C ALA A 159 20.82 -12.01 1.14
N ASN A 160 20.43 -12.94 0.25
CA ASN A 160 20.98 -14.27 0.05
C ASN A 160 20.80 -15.28 1.21
N ALA A 161 20.07 -16.36 0.88
CA ALA A 161 19.94 -17.65 1.59
C ALA A 161 19.20 -17.69 2.95
N GLY A 162 18.14 -18.51 3.00
CA GLY A 162 17.58 -19.07 4.24
C GLY A 162 16.29 -18.40 4.73
N ASP A 163 15.16 -18.84 4.19
CA ASP A 163 13.80 -18.36 4.49
C ASP A 163 13.48 -18.43 6.01
N GLN A 164 13.61 -17.31 6.72
CA GLN A 164 13.12 -17.15 8.10
C GLN A 164 11.81 -16.38 8.08
N VAL A 165 10.71 -17.12 7.98
CA VAL A 165 9.37 -16.58 8.19
C VAL A 165 9.12 -16.49 9.70
N VAL A 166 9.18 -15.28 10.26
CA VAL A 166 8.79 -15.05 11.66
C VAL A 166 7.26 -14.93 11.73
N ARG A 167 6.58 -16.07 11.89
CA ARG A 167 5.15 -16.09 12.25
C ARG A 167 5.02 -15.90 13.76
N LYS A 168 4.64 -14.70 14.21
CA LYS A 168 4.19 -14.48 15.59
C LYS A 168 2.67 -14.46 15.62
N HIS A 169 2.07 -15.59 15.98
CA HIS A 169 0.65 -15.66 16.28
C HIS A 169 0.43 -15.06 17.69
N TRP A 170 -0.24 -13.92 17.77
CA TRP A 170 -0.64 -13.34 19.05
C TRP A 170 -2.04 -13.87 19.39
N GLU A 171 -2.11 -14.93 20.19
CA GLU A 171 -3.37 -15.37 20.80
C GLU A 171 -3.66 -14.49 22.02
N GLY A 172 -4.50 -13.48 21.84
CA GLY A 172 -5.29 -12.98 22.96
C GLY A 172 -6.19 -14.12 23.42
N GLY A 173 -6.01 -14.59 24.65
CA GLY A 173 -6.73 -15.74 25.17
C GLY A 173 -8.24 -15.53 25.15
N GLN A 174 -8.93 -16.38 24.39
CA GLN A 174 -10.16 -17.06 24.79
C GLN A 174 -10.58 -18.06 23.70
N GLY A 175 -10.54 -19.35 24.06
CA GLY A 175 -11.57 -20.34 23.74
C GLY A 175 -11.89 -20.68 22.28
N GLN A 176 -11.52 -21.91 21.92
CA GLN A 176 -12.20 -22.83 20.99
C GLN A 176 -12.06 -22.63 19.46
N LYS A 177 -11.30 -23.57 18.87
CA LYS A 177 -11.51 -24.16 17.54
C LYS A 177 -12.73 -25.13 17.58
N PRO A 178 -13.18 -25.71 16.46
CA PRO A 178 -12.80 -25.48 15.04
C PRO A 178 -14.03 -25.32 14.11
N GLU A 179 -13.81 -24.93 12.84
CA GLU A 179 -14.12 -25.79 11.68
C GLU A 179 -13.90 -25.08 10.34
N SER A 180 -13.45 -25.88 9.38
CA SER A 180 -13.21 -25.58 7.98
C SER A 180 -14.50 -25.49 7.19
N GLN A 181 -14.62 -24.51 6.30
CA GLN A 181 -15.36 -24.74 5.07
C GLN A 181 -14.90 -23.81 3.94
N ASP A 182 -14.54 -24.48 2.84
CA ASP A 182 -14.31 -23.93 1.52
C ASP A 182 -15.47 -23.02 1.07
N ASN A 183 -15.14 -21.93 0.37
CA ASN A 183 -16.06 -21.45 -0.65
C ASN A 183 -15.31 -20.83 -1.83
N LYS A 184 -15.17 -21.66 -2.87
CA LYS A 184 -14.87 -21.26 -4.24
C LYS A 184 -16.12 -20.57 -4.80
N ASN A 185 -16.08 -19.26 -4.99
CA ASN A 185 -16.81 -18.57 -6.07
C ASN A 185 -16.58 -17.05 -5.97
N ALA A 186 -15.63 -16.55 -6.76
CA ALA A 186 -15.65 -15.17 -7.21
C ALA A 186 -15.26 -15.18 -8.69
N SER A 187 -16.28 -15.19 -9.54
CA SER A 187 -16.17 -14.93 -10.98
C SER A 187 -15.67 -13.49 -11.16
N TRP A 188 -14.47 -13.33 -11.71
CA TRP A 188 -13.88 -12.03 -11.96
C TRP A 188 -14.25 -11.53 -13.36
N MET A 189 -14.92 -10.38 -13.45
CA MET A 189 -15.07 -9.65 -14.71
C MET A 189 -13.72 -9.06 -15.12
N SER A 190 -13.08 -9.71 -16.09
CA SER A 190 -11.98 -9.16 -16.88
C SER A 190 -12.58 -8.12 -17.84
N SER A 191 -12.49 -6.83 -17.50
CA SER A 191 -12.76 -5.77 -18.47
C SER A 191 -11.53 -5.63 -19.39
N ARG A 192 -11.57 -6.33 -20.53
CA ARG A 192 -10.78 -6.02 -21.72
C ARG A 192 -11.59 -5.02 -22.56
N ASP A 193 -10.86 -4.22 -23.33
CA ASP A 193 -11.32 -3.14 -24.22
C ASP A 193 -11.40 -1.74 -23.60
N VAL A 194 -10.24 -1.08 -23.56
CA VAL A 194 -10.19 0.37 -23.76
C VAL A 194 -9.33 0.62 -25.00
N ARG A 195 -10.00 0.98 -26.09
CA ARG A 195 -9.37 1.52 -27.29
C ARG A 195 -8.50 2.70 -26.89
N VAL A 196 -7.26 2.71 -27.36
CA VAL A 196 -6.36 3.86 -27.30
C VAL A 196 -6.97 4.94 -28.20
N SER A 197 -7.65 5.92 -27.60
CA SER A 197 -8.01 7.15 -28.30
C SER A 197 -6.97 8.21 -27.98
N ALA A 198 -6.35 8.72 -29.04
CA ALA A 198 -5.33 9.75 -29.04
C ALA A 198 -5.77 11.01 -28.30
N ILE A 199 -4.79 11.67 -27.68
CA ILE A 199 -4.88 13.00 -27.09
C ILE A 199 -5.08 14.01 -28.23
N PRO A 200 -6.03 14.95 -28.17
CA PRO A 200 -6.09 16.05 -29.12
C PRO A 200 -4.89 16.99 -28.91
N GLU A 201 -4.16 17.29 -29.98
CA GLU A 201 -2.96 18.17 -30.02
C GLU A 201 -3.22 19.64 -29.61
N SER A 202 -4.44 20.03 -29.26
CA SER A 202 -4.83 21.43 -29.07
C SER A 202 -4.46 22.04 -27.70
N LEU A 203 -3.60 21.41 -26.89
CA LEU A 203 -3.24 21.92 -25.55
C LEU A 203 -1.84 22.57 -25.46
N PHE A 204 -1.10 22.71 -26.56
CA PHE A 204 0.25 23.31 -26.53
C PHE A 204 0.40 24.66 -27.23
N GLN A 205 -0.68 25.28 -27.69
CA GLN A 205 -0.63 26.64 -28.21
C GLN A 205 -1.38 27.54 -27.24
N HIS A 206 -0.65 28.19 -26.34
CA HIS A 206 -0.83 29.58 -25.90
C HIS A 206 0.05 29.82 -24.68
N HIS A 207 1.31 30.19 -24.91
CA HIS A 207 2.06 31.13 -24.08
C HIS A 207 3.36 31.49 -24.80
N LEU A 208 3.25 32.33 -25.83
CA LEU A 208 4.31 33.25 -26.26
C LEU A 208 3.62 34.49 -26.84
N ALA A 209 3.49 35.50 -25.97
CA ALA A 209 3.44 36.92 -26.30
C ALA A 209 3.91 37.67 -25.06
#